data_AF-A0A1L9AZB0-F1
#
_entry.id   AF-A0A1L9AZB0-F1
#
_cell.length_a   1.000
_cell.length_b   1.000
_cell.length_c   1.000
_cell.angle_alpha   90.00
_cell.angle_beta   90.00
_cell.angle_gamma   90.00
#
_symmetry.space_group_name_H-M   'P 1'
#
loop_
_entity.id
_entity.type
_entity.pdbx_description
1 polymer ?
#
loop_
_entity_poly.entity_id
_entity_poly.type
_entity_poly.pdbx_seq_one_letter_code
_entity_poly.pdbx_strand_id
1 'polypeptide(L)'
;MTGLYFDLFDDVYIPGRWHLDDPMDQRGQEIRTWQLVRGEPAHVDGRLRIPIYVPGRPLDFSLLAGATIPVVHARVAAVFAELAPGDVQLIPVEVDGQSEPYVLLNITRVVKCIDDEASDEVRHWEPGDGRPDKTGQYRSVIGMRIDPSKVGDARVFRTWGWSPAIIISEEVKQALERMGATGAKFKEVTGPSTLSAEERARDQKSRELFEQADTARETAWCTLGSLDKEVFMPIAMSGSWPGHRQLWRVIRREAERTLLVTHGLSDPFIERLEPSVGFGLELALEVDAGVKDISKGWPLLLLNRVADEVAEHEHVRERVKAGLFSMEVSGKGLPRSLVTEEGRVAVLLGVASRSLPSHFSTPHGEVKLVTVKALLPSELAYLLEHGADGQAELARRFAESGEEHLSRLRRKPVV
;
A
#
# COMPACT_ATOMS: atom_id res chain seq x y z
N MET A 1 -20.68 -36.36 1.18
CA MET A 1 -20.49 -35.24 0.23
C MET A 1 -19.77 -34.15 1.00
N THR A 2 -18.61 -33.70 0.54
CA THR A 2 -17.92 -32.54 1.13
C THR A 2 -18.72 -31.29 0.78
N GLY A 3 -19.16 -30.53 1.79
CA GLY A 3 -19.97 -29.32 1.60
C GLY A 3 -19.17 -28.18 0.95
N LEU A 4 -19.88 -27.26 0.29
CA LEU A 4 -19.30 -26.03 -0.25
C LEU A 4 -19.19 -24.96 0.85
N TYR A 5 -18.10 -24.19 0.81
CA TYR A 5 -17.80 -23.13 1.76
C TYR A 5 -17.41 -21.84 1.04
N PHE A 6 -17.70 -20.72 1.70
CA PHE A 6 -17.54 -19.39 1.16
C PHE A 6 -16.87 -18.47 2.17
N ASP A 7 -15.93 -17.64 1.72
CA ASP A 7 -15.44 -16.50 2.48
C ASP A 7 -16.49 -15.38 2.42
N LEU A 8 -16.88 -14.89 3.60
CA LEU A 8 -17.88 -13.84 3.82
C LEU A 8 -17.17 -12.53 4.18
N PHE A 9 -17.37 -11.50 3.37
CA PHE A 9 -16.79 -10.18 3.56
C PHE A 9 -17.78 -9.07 3.18
N ASP A 10 -17.44 -7.82 3.47
CA ASP A 10 -18.34 -6.71 3.17
C ASP A 10 -18.35 -6.35 1.67
N ASP A 11 -19.50 -5.86 1.20
CA ASP A 11 -19.57 -5.25 -0.11
C ASP A 11 -19.21 -3.77 -0.06
N VAL A 12 -17.90 -3.48 -0.21
CA VAL A 12 -17.39 -2.10 -0.22
C VAL A 12 -17.88 -1.26 -1.40
N TYR A 13 -18.46 -1.86 -2.44
CA TYR A 13 -18.83 -1.16 -3.67
C TYR A 13 -20.26 -0.63 -3.66
N ILE A 14 -21.02 -0.84 -2.57
CA ILE A 14 -22.38 -0.32 -2.44
C ILE A 14 -22.32 1.22 -2.36
N PRO A 15 -22.94 1.94 -3.32
CA PRO A 15 -22.93 3.40 -3.31
C PRO A 15 -23.61 3.97 -2.06
N GLY A 16 -22.93 4.91 -1.39
CA GLY A 16 -23.47 5.60 -0.22
C GLY A 16 -23.65 4.72 1.02
N ARG A 17 -22.97 3.57 1.11
CA ARG A 17 -22.95 2.76 2.33
C ARG A 17 -22.35 3.53 3.51
N TRP A 18 -22.78 3.17 4.71
CA TRP A 18 -22.07 3.60 5.91
C TRP A 18 -20.74 2.87 6.10
N HIS A 19 -19.90 3.40 6.99
CA HIS A 19 -18.75 2.69 7.54
C HIS A 19 -18.83 2.77 9.06
N LEU A 20 -18.70 1.62 9.72
CA LEU A 20 -18.76 1.51 11.18
C LEU A 20 -17.35 1.64 11.78
N ASP A 21 -17.26 2.30 12.92
CA ASP A 21 -16.01 2.50 13.66
C ASP A 21 -15.85 1.47 14.79
N ASP A 22 -14.72 1.51 15.49
CA ASP A 22 -14.43 0.58 16.58
C ASP A 22 -15.45 0.65 17.73
N PRO A 23 -15.84 -0.51 18.32
CA PRO A 23 -16.79 -0.60 19.41
C PRO A 23 -16.29 0.12 20.66
N MET A 24 -17.21 0.85 21.29
CA MET A 24 -16.99 1.56 22.55
C MET A 24 -17.80 0.92 23.67
N ASP A 25 -17.23 0.91 24.87
CA ASP A 25 -17.96 0.58 26.09
C ASP A 25 -18.90 1.72 26.51
N GLN A 26 -19.65 1.52 27.60
CA GLN A 26 -20.58 2.53 28.14
C GLN A 26 -19.90 3.81 28.64
N ARG A 27 -18.58 3.80 28.81
CA ARG A 27 -17.77 4.95 29.22
C ARG A 27 -17.17 5.69 28.02
N GLY A 28 -17.46 5.24 26.79
CA GLY A 28 -16.91 5.79 25.56
C GLY A 28 -15.46 5.39 25.31
N GLN A 29 -14.97 4.31 25.93
CA GLN A 29 -13.63 3.79 25.71
C GLN A 29 -13.67 2.67 24.68
N GLU A 30 -12.75 2.71 23.72
CA GLU A 30 -12.57 1.62 22.76
C GLU A 30 -12.26 0.32 23.48
N ILE A 31 -12.96 -0.74 23.09
CA ILE A 31 -12.67 -2.07 23.61
C ILE A 31 -11.52 -2.71 22.83
N ARG A 32 -10.91 -3.74 23.42
CA ARG A 32 -9.84 -4.52 22.79
C ARG A 32 -10.40 -5.44 21.71
N THR A 33 -10.59 -4.92 20.50
CA THR A 33 -11.16 -5.63 19.34
C THR A 33 -10.43 -6.94 19.00
N TRP A 34 -9.13 -7.05 19.28
CA TRP A 34 -8.37 -8.28 19.10
C TRP A 34 -8.95 -9.49 19.85
N GLN A 35 -9.71 -9.27 20.94
CA GLN A 35 -10.39 -10.34 21.67
C GLN A 35 -11.52 -10.99 20.86
N LEU A 36 -12.15 -10.24 19.94
CA LEU A 36 -13.28 -10.67 19.11
C LEU A 36 -12.87 -11.38 17.81
N VAL A 37 -11.56 -11.54 17.59
CA VAL A 37 -11.01 -12.22 16.40
C VAL A 37 -10.21 -13.48 16.75
N ARG A 38 -10.15 -13.88 18.03
CA ARG A 38 -9.39 -15.07 18.46
C ARG A 38 -10.07 -16.39 18.13
N GLY A 39 -11.36 -16.36 17.84
CA GLY A 39 -12.17 -17.57 17.70
C GLY A 39 -12.52 -18.21 19.03
N GLU A 40 -12.79 -17.40 20.05
CA GLU A 40 -13.23 -17.81 21.39
C GLU A 40 -14.38 -16.90 21.83
N PRO A 41 -15.29 -17.35 22.72
CA PRO A 41 -16.27 -16.47 23.34
C PRO A 41 -15.56 -15.31 24.07
N ALA A 42 -16.01 -14.09 23.82
CA ALA A 42 -15.49 -12.89 24.44
C ALA A 42 -16.35 -12.51 25.65
N HIS A 43 -15.70 -12.06 26.72
CA HIS A 43 -16.38 -11.40 27.82
C HIS A 43 -16.58 -9.93 27.46
N VAL A 44 -17.83 -9.47 27.48
CA VAL A 44 -18.19 -8.09 27.18
C VAL A 44 -18.96 -7.54 28.37
N ASP A 45 -18.39 -6.50 28.98
CA ASP A 45 -19.00 -5.81 30.10
C ASP A 45 -20.03 -4.79 29.61
N GLY A 46 -21.29 -5.02 29.96
CA GLY A 46 -22.38 -4.12 29.61
C GLY A 46 -22.71 -4.11 28.11
N ARG A 47 -23.30 -3.01 27.67
CA ARG A 47 -23.77 -2.84 26.28
C ARG A 47 -22.74 -2.06 25.47
N LEU A 48 -22.38 -2.59 24.32
CA LEU A 48 -21.46 -1.91 23.40
C LEU A 48 -22.20 -0.92 22.51
N ARG A 49 -21.52 0.18 22.20
CA ARG A 49 -21.93 1.18 21.23
C ARG A 49 -21.01 1.11 20.02
N ILE A 50 -21.57 1.15 18.81
CA ILE A 50 -20.85 1.14 17.54
C ILE A 50 -21.00 2.52 16.89
N PRO A 51 -19.95 3.35 16.87
CA PRO A 51 -19.98 4.62 16.17
C PRO A 51 -20.04 4.45 14.64
N ILE A 52 -20.48 5.49 13.96
CA ILE A 52 -20.47 5.56 12.50
C ILE A 52 -19.30 6.48 12.07
N TYR A 53 -18.29 5.89 11.45
CA TYR A 53 -17.12 6.60 10.92
C TYR A 53 -17.48 7.42 9.67
N VAL A 54 -18.22 6.82 8.73
CA VAL A 54 -18.76 7.50 7.54
C VAL A 54 -20.27 7.34 7.53
N PRO A 55 -21.04 8.44 7.69
CA PRO A 55 -22.50 8.40 7.56
C PRO A 55 -22.94 7.87 6.20
N GLY A 56 -23.98 7.03 6.19
CA GLY A 56 -24.49 6.46 4.95
C GLY A 56 -25.71 5.56 5.17
N ARG A 57 -26.07 4.83 4.13
CA ARG A 57 -27.17 3.86 4.14
C ARG A 57 -26.86 2.70 5.10
N PRO A 58 -27.74 2.42 6.08
CA PRO A 58 -27.63 1.22 6.93
C PRO A 58 -27.72 -0.07 6.12
N LEU A 59 -26.94 -1.07 6.53
CA LEU A 59 -26.85 -2.39 5.89
C LEU A 59 -27.16 -3.50 6.89
N ASP A 60 -27.56 -4.67 6.39
CA ASP A 60 -27.82 -5.85 7.23
C ASP A 60 -26.54 -6.54 7.70
N PHE A 61 -25.45 -6.40 6.96
CA PHE A 61 -24.12 -6.91 7.28
C PHE A 61 -23.07 -5.82 7.02
N SER A 62 -22.16 -5.62 7.97
CA SER A 62 -20.99 -4.74 7.81
C SER A 62 -19.84 -5.24 8.66
N LEU A 63 -18.62 -5.13 8.15
CA LEU A 63 -17.41 -5.29 8.97
C LEU A 63 -17.04 -3.93 9.58
N LEU A 64 -16.47 -3.95 10.78
CA LEU A 64 -15.88 -2.75 11.39
C LEU A 64 -14.70 -2.24 10.54
N ALA A 65 -14.52 -0.93 10.48
CA ALA A 65 -13.38 -0.34 9.79
C ALA A 65 -12.05 -0.88 10.36
N GLY A 66 -11.24 -1.51 9.52
CA GLY A 66 -9.93 -2.04 9.91
C GLY A 66 -9.95 -3.37 10.68
N ALA A 67 -11.12 -4.00 10.90
CA ALA A 67 -11.22 -5.29 11.60
C ALA A 67 -12.20 -6.26 10.93
N THR A 68 -11.92 -7.57 10.99
CA THR A 68 -12.80 -8.62 10.45
C THR A 68 -13.82 -9.08 11.49
N ILE A 69 -14.58 -8.11 12.01
CA ILE A 69 -15.60 -8.30 13.04
C ILE A 69 -16.95 -7.87 12.44
N PRO A 70 -17.90 -8.81 12.24
CA PRO A 70 -19.21 -8.45 11.70
C PRO A 70 -20.11 -7.79 12.73
N VAL A 71 -20.74 -6.70 12.32
CA VAL A 71 -21.94 -6.12 12.93
C VAL A 71 -23.09 -6.34 11.96
N VAL A 72 -24.15 -6.97 12.44
CA VAL A 72 -25.27 -7.40 11.61
C VAL A 72 -26.60 -6.96 12.20
N HIS A 73 -27.58 -6.71 11.34
CA HIS A 73 -28.96 -6.50 11.76
C HIS A 73 -29.51 -7.77 12.43
N ALA A 74 -30.42 -7.64 13.40
CA ALA A 74 -30.95 -8.78 14.16
C ALA A 74 -31.54 -9.90 13.29
N ARG A 75 -32.13 -9.56 12.14
CA ARG A 75 -32.62 -10.53 11.15
C ARG A 75 -31.51 -11.47 10.64
N VAL A 76 -30.33 -10.93 10.39
CA VAL A 76 -29.16 -11.71 9.95
C VAL A 76 -28.60 -12.49 11.12
N ALA A 77 -28.53 -11.89 12.31
CA ALA A 77 -28.12 -12.60 13.53
C ALA A 77 -28.99 -13.84 13.81
N ALA A 78 -30.30 -13.77 13.55
CA ALA A 78 -31.20 -14.91 13.71
C ALA A 78 -30.84 -16.10 12.80
N VAL A 79 -30.38 -15.86 11.58
CA VAL A 79 -29.91 -16.93 10.67
C VAL A 79 -28.70 -17.65 11.27
N PHE A 80 -27.74 -16.89 11.80
CA PHE A 80 -26.56 -17.47 12.46
C PHE A 80 -26.93 -18.23 13.73
N ALA A 81 -27.86 -17.70 14.53
CA ALA A 81 -28.37 -18.35 15.74
C ALA A 81 -29.05 -19.69 15.43
N GLU A 82 -29.81 -19.77 14.34
CA GLU A 82 -30.53 -20.98 13.94
C GLU A 82 -29.60 -22.02 13.32
N LEU A 83 -28.77 -21.60 12.37
CA LEU A 83 -27.99 -22.53 11.55
C LEU A 83 -26.65 -22.90 12.18
N ALA A 84 -26.05 -22.04 12.99
CA ALA A 84 -24.71 -22.23 13.53
C ALA A 84 -24.58 -21.79 15.02
N PRO A 85 -25.50 -22.21 15.92
CA PRO A 85 -25.53 -21.73 17.32
C PRO A 85 -24.26 -22.03 18.13
N GLY A 86 -23.50 -23.08 17.77
CA GLY A 86 -22.25 -23.44 18.44
C GLY A 86 -21.01 -22.72 17.90
N ASP A 87 -21.15 -22.00 16.79
CA ASP A 87 -20.04 -21.40 16.06
C ASP A 87 -19.95 -19.88 16.24
N VAL A 88 -21.00 -19.27 16.79
CA VAL A 88 -21.09 -17.83 17.01
C VAL A 88 -21.55 -17.50 18.42
N GLN A 89 -21.07 -16.36 18.93
CA GLN A 89 -21.62 -15.66 20.07
C GLN A 89 -22.24 -14.35 19.59
N LEU A 90 -23.51 -14.14 19.95
CA LEU A 90 -24.27 -12.95 19.58
C LEU A 90 -24.17 -11.91 20.71
N ILE A 91 -23.60 -10.75 20.42
CA ILE A 91 -23.45 -9.66 21.39
C ILE A 91 -24.33 -8.49 20.94
N PRO A 92 -25.44 -8.20 21.65
CA PRO A 92 -26.29 -7.06 21.30
C PRO A 92 -25.54 -5.73 21.41
N VAL A 93 -25.70 -4.85 20.42
CA VAL A 93 -25.02 -3.55 20.36
C VAL A 93 -25.99 -2.42 20.00
N GLU A 94 -25.62 -1.19 20.35
CA GLU A 94 -26.28 0.04 19.89
C GLU A 94 -25.46 0.65 18.77
N VAL A 95 -26.03 0.77 17.57
CA VAL A 95 -25.37 1.49 16.46
C VAL A 95 -25.87 2.93 16.46
N ASP A 96 -24.95 3.88 16.32
CA ASP A 96 -25.28 5.30 16.39
C ASP A 96 -26.39 5.71 15.41
N GLY A 97 -27.39 6.41 15.94
CA GLY A 97 -28.53 6.91 15.16
C GLY A 97 -29.46 5.83 14.62
N GLN A 98 -29.28 4.55 14.98
CA GLN A 98 -30.17 3.46 14.58
C GLN A 98 -31.11 3.06 15.71
N SER A 99 -32.42 3.00 15.41
CA SER A 99 -33.43 2.46 16.31
C SER A 99 -33.58 0.95 16.20
N GLU A 100 -33.23 0.39 15.04
CA GLU A 100 -33.31 -1.05 14.77
C GLU A 100 -32.22 -1.81 15.53
N PRO A 101 -32.48 -3.07 15.96
CA PRO A 101 -31.53 -3.85 16.73
C PRO A 101 -30.40 -4.42 15.87
N TYR A 102 -29.16 -4.21 16.33
CA TYR A 102 -27.94 -4.76 15.75
C TYR A 102 -27.20 -5.65 16.74
N VAL A 103 -26.40 -6.57 16.19
CA VAL A 103 -25.65 -7.59 16.92
C VAL A 103 -24.24 -7.64 16.36
N LEU A 104 -23.25 -7.63 17.24
CA LEU A 104 -21.88 -8.00 16.89
C LEU A 104 -21.79 -9.53 16.90
N LEU A 105 -21.41 -10.12 15.76
CA LEU A 105 -21.19 -11.55 15.61
C LEU A 105 -19.74 -11.88 15.97
N ASN A 106 -19.52 -12.43 17.15
CA ASN A 106 -18.23 -13.01 17.48
C ASN A 106 -18.19 -14.46 16.94
N ILE A 107 -17.36 -14.74 15.94
CA ILE A 107 -17.14 -16.10 15.43
C ILE A 107 -16.22 -16.82 16.43
N THR A 108 -16.72 -17.88 17.07
CA THR A 108 -16.07 -18.56 18.20
C THR A 108 -15.41 -19.87 17.83
N ARG A 109 -15.19 -20.12 16.53
CA ARG A 109 -14.56 -21.34 16.03
C ARG A 109 -13.40 -21.04 15.12
N VAL A 110 -12.28 -21.74 15.32
CA VAL A 110 -11.08 -21.69 14.48
C VAL A 110 -10.81 -23.06 13.89
N VAL A 111 -10.59 -23.12 12.57
CA VAL A 111 -10.35 -24.37 11.86
C VAL A 111 -9.08 -24.28 11.03
N LYS A 112 -8.18 -25.25 11.18
CA LYS A 112 -6.98 -25.39 10.35
C LYS A 112 -7.29 -26.17 9.07
N CYS A 113 -7.93 -25.49 8.13
CA CYS A 113 -8.42 -26.11 6.89
C CYS A 113 -7.89 -25.48 5.59
N ILE A 114 -7.07 -24.43 5.63
CA ILE A 114 -6.48 -23.88 4.40
C ILE A 114 -5.70 -24.99 3.69
N ASP A 115 -5.94 -25.10 2.38
CA ASP A 115 -5.25 -26.01 1.49
C ASP A 115 -4.18 -25.20 0.75
N ASP A 116 -2.95 -25.34 1.23
CA ASP A 116 -1.79 -24.62 0.70
C ASP A 116 -1.54 -24.97 -0.78
N GLU A 117 -1.77 -26.22 -1.19
CA GLU A 117 -1.53 -26.68 -2.55
C GLU A 117 -2.64 -26.23 -3.52
N ALA A 118 -3.88 -26.17 -3.05
CA ALA A 118 -5.02 -25.75 -3.86
C ALA A 118 -5.16 -24.21 -3.96
N SER A 119 -4.58 -23.46 -3.02
CA SER A 119 -4.58 -21.99 -3.02
C SER A 119 -3.69 -21.41 -4.14
N ASP A 120 -3.92 -20.16 -4.54
CA ASP A 120 -3.13 -19.53 -5.60
C ASP A 120 -1.67 -19.32 -5.16
N GLU A 121 -1.47 -18.85 -3.94
CA GLU A 121 -0.16 -18.73 -3.31
C GLU A 121 -0.29 -18.75 -1.79
N VAL A 122 0.60 -19.48 -1.11
CA VAL A 122 0.73 -19.46 0.34
C VAL A 122 2.19 -19.22 0.72
N ARG A 123 2.42 -18.19 1.54
CA ARG A 123 3.73 -17.90 2.14
C ARG A 123 3.64 -18.00 3.64
N HIS A 124 4.70 -18.52 4.24
CA HIS A 124 4.88 -18.57 5.69
C HIS A 124 5.96 -17.59 6.12
N TRP A 125 5.89 -17.16 7.38
CA TRP A 125 7.02 -16.47 7.99
C TRP A 125 8.19 -17.43 8.17
N GLU A 126 9.34 -17.05 7.65
CA GLU A 126 10.58 -17.81 7.76
C GLU A 126 11.44 -17.30 8.94
N PRO A 127 12.37 -18.11 9.47
CA PRO A 127 13.29 -17.66 10.52
C PRO A 127 14.08 -16.38 10.16
N GLY A 128 14.36 -16.17 8.87
CA GLY A 128 15.08 -15.01 8.35
C GLY A 128 14.29 -13.70 8.35
N ASP A 129 12.96 -13.74 8.49
CA ASP A 129 12.09 -12.56 8.38
C ASP A 129 12.10 -11.64 9.62
N GLY A 130 12.90 -11.97 10.64
CA GLY A 130 13.01 -11.17 11.87
C GLY A 130 11.75 -11.19 12.74
N ARG A 131 10.86 -12.18 12.55
CA ARG A 131 9.60 -12.36 13.29
C ARG A 131 9.53 -13.74 13.95
N PRO A 132 10.35 -14.02 14.97
CA PRO A 132 10.42 -15.34 15.61
C PRO A 132 9.09 -15.76 16.24
N ASP A 133 8.24 -14.80 16.64
CA ASP A 133 6.89 -15.01 17.17
C ASP A 133 5.90 -15.56 16.13
N LYS A 134 6.21 -15.38 14.84
CA LYS A 134 5.33 -15.74 13.72
C LYS A 134 5.86 -16.87 12.84
N THR A 135 7.11 -17.30 13.04
CA THR A 135 7.74 -18.35 12.23
C THR A 135 6.83 -19.57 12.06
N GLY A 136 6.61 -19.99 10.81
CA GLY A 136 5.72 -21.10 10.45
C GLY A 136 4.22 -20.77 10.42
N GLN A 137 3.81 -19.54 10.77
CA GLN A 137 2.45 -19.04 10.55
C GLN A 137 2.32 -18.44 9.15
N TYR A 138 1.08 -18.31 8.67
CA TYR A 138 0.81 -17.66 7.39
C TYR A 138 1.28 -16.20 7.40
N ARG A 139 2.08 -15.85 6.39
CA ARG A 139 2.51 -14.49 6.05
C ARG A 139 1.60 -13.89 4.98
N SER A 140 1.22 -14.68 3.99
CA SER A 140 0.32 -14.30 2.90
C SER A 140 -0.45 -15.52 2.41
N VAL A 141 -1.75 -15.36 2.15
CA VAL A 141 -2.60 -16.36 1.51
C VAL A 141 -3.37 -15.67 0.39
N ILE A 142 -3.10 -16.05 -0.85
CA ILE A 142 -3.70 -15.49 -2.07
C ILE A 142 -4.56 -16.55 -2.71
N GLY A 143 -5.75 -16.16 -3.17
CA GLY A 143 -6.72 -17.10 -3.76
C GLY A 143 -7.01 -18.29 -2.85
N MET A 144 -7.16 -18.02 -1.55
CA MET A 144 -7.33 -19.01 -0.51
C MET A 144 -8.34 -20.09 -0.91
N ARG A 145 -7.91 -21.34 -0.81
CA ARG A 145 -8.75 -22.53 -0.85
C ARG A 145 -8.68 -23.26 0.48
N ILE A 146 -9.75 -23.99 0.79
CA ILE A 146 -9.81 -24.84 1.98
C ILE A 146 -10.07 -26.28 1.58
N ASP A 147 -9.57 -27.20 2.41
CA ASP A 147 -9.88 -28.62 2.39
C ASP A 147 -11.11 -28.88 3.27
N PRO A 148 -12.30 -29.15 2.68
CA PRO A 148 -13.53 -29.35 3.44
C PRO A 148 -13.47 -30.57 4.38
N SER A 149 -12.58 -31.54 4.13
CA SER A 149 -12.44 -32.73 4.98
C SER A 149 -11.91 -32.38 6.38
N LYS A 150 -11.23 -31.23 6.52
CA LYS A 150 -10.69 -30.72 7.79
C LYS A 150 -11.67 -29.86 8.59
N VAL A 151 -12.83 -29.51 8.00
CA VAL A 151 -13.78 -28.56 8.62
C VAL A 151 -14.62 -29.21 9.73
N GLY A 152 -14.90 -30.50 9.63
CA GLY A 152 -15.75 -31.21 10.58
C GLY A 152 -17.21 -30.75 10.48
N ASP A 153 -17.82 -30.41 11.61
CA ASP A 153 -19.22 -29.97 11.73
C ASP A 153 -19.39 -28.44 11.75
N ALA A 154 -18.30 -27.68 11.64
CA ALA A 154 -18.35 -26.22 11.67
C ALA A 154 -19.07 -25.65 10.44
N ARG A 155 -20.01 -24.75 10.68
CA ARG A 155 -20.77 -24.02 9.64
C ARG A 155 -20.33 -22.57 9.51
N VAL A 156 -19.77 -22.00 10.59
CA VAL A 156 -19.19 -20.66 10.59
C VAL A 156 -17.88 -20.69 11.36
N PHE A 157 -16.79 -20.22 10.77
CA PHE A 157 -15.49 -20.28 11.44
C PHE A 157 -14.48 -19.31 10.87
N ARG A 158 -13.43 -19.03 11.64
CA ARG A 158 -12.21 -18.38 11.18
C ARG A 158 -11.20 -19.44 10.77
N THR A 159 -10.35 -19.14 9.81
CA THR A 159 -9.24 -20.04 9.47
C THR A 159 -8.10 -19.89 10.49
N TRP A 160 -7.45 -21.00 10.82
CA TRP A 160 -6.27 -20.99 11.68
C TRP A 160 -5.12 -20.26 10.99
N GLY A 161 -4.45 -19.37 11.73
CA GLY A 161 -3.27 -18.65 11.25
C GLY A 161 -3.55 -17.55 10.23
N TRP A 162 -4.80 -17.40 9.74
CA TRP A 162 -5.20 -16.38 8.77
C TRP A 162 -6.50 -15.68 9.21
N SER A 163 -6.40 -14.77 10.17
CA SER A 163 -7.54 -14.11 10.80
C SER A 163 -8.46 -13.27 9.90
N PRO A 164 -8.07 -12.79 8.70
CA PRO A 164 -8.99 -12.02 7.85
C PRO A 164 -10.21 -12.80 7.35
N ALA A 165 -10.10 -14.13 7.18
CA ALA A 165 -11.17 -14.92 6.58
C ALA A 165 -12.30 -15.26 7.57
N ILE A 166 -13.54 -15.14 7.11
CA ILE A 166 -14.74 -15.61 7.82
C ILE A 166 -15.43 -16.60 6.89
N ILE A 167 -15.33 -17.88 7.21
CA ILE A 167 -15.85 -18.95 6.36
C ILE A 167 -17.25 -19.33 6.81
N ILE A 168 -18.17 -19.44 5.86
CA ILE A 168 -19.53 -19.92 6.08
C ILE A 168 -19.84 -21.11 5.16
N SER A 169 -20.71 -22.02 5.62
CA SER A 169 -21.25 -23.09 4.79
C SER A 169 -22.22 -22.55 3.73
N GLU A 170 -22.45 -23.34 2.69
CA GLU A 170 -23.44 -23.06 1.66
C GLU A 170 -24.84 -22.79 2.24
N GLU A 171 -25.24 -23.54 3.26
CA GLU A 171 -26.56 -23.44 3.89
C GLU A 171 -26.77 -22.04 4.51
N VAL A 172 -25.74 -21.50 5.18
CA VAL A 172 -25.75 -20.15 5.75
C VAL A 172 -25.78 -19.11 4.63
N LYS A 173 -24.94 -19.27 3.59
CA LYS A 173 -24.94 -18.38 2.41
C LYS A 173 -26.32 -18.30 1.78
N GLN A 174 -26.92 -19.44 1.46
CA GLN A 174 -28.23 -19.52 0.81
C GLN A 174 -29.34 -18.91 1.69
N ALA A 175 -29.25 -19.01 3.02
CA ALA A 175 -30.19 -18.35 3.91
C ALA A 175 -30.07 -16.81 3.84
N LEU A 176 -28.84 -16.28 3.84
CA LEU A 176 -28.58 -14.85 3.69
C LEU A 176 -29.03 -14.29 2.33
N GLU A 177 -28.81 -15.06 1.24
CA GLU A 177 -29.28 -14.68 -0.09
C GLU A 177 -30.81 -14.70 -0.20
N ARG A 178 -31.47 -15.76 0.29
CA ARG A 178 -32.93 -15.91 0.25
C ARG A 178 -33.66 -14.79 1.00
N MET A 179 -33.08 -14.31 2.10
CA MET A 179 -33.64 -13.19 2.85
C MET A 179 -33.31 -11.81 2.28
N GLY A 180 -32.45 -11.74 1.26
CA GLY A 180 -32.01 -10.49 0.64
C GLY A 180 -31.13 -9.64 1.54
N ALA A 181 -30.25 -10.25 2.35
CA ALA A 181 -29.36 -9.54 3.25
C ALA A 181 -28.44 -8.57 2.47
N THR A 182 -28.44 -7.30 2.87
CA THR A 182 -27.61 -6.26 2.24
C THR A 182 -26.22 -6.16 2.88
N GLY A 183 -25.20 -5.80 2.09
CA GLY A 183 -23.85 -5.51 2.58
C GLY A 183 -22.90 -6.71 2.67
N ALA A 184 -23.35 -7.93 2.39
CA ALA A 184 -22.52 -9.14 2.37
C ALA A 184 -22.12 -9.53 0.94
N LYS A 185 -20.88 -9.99 0.78
CA LYS A 185 -20.35 -10.67 -0.41
C LYS A 185 -19.78 -12.03 -0.03
N PHE A 186 -19.82 -12.94 -1.00
CA PHE A 186 -19.39 -14.32 -0.83
C PHE A 186 -18.41 -14.69 -1.94
N LYS A 187 -17.30 -15.33 -1.58
CA LYS A 187 -16.37 -15.94 -2.52
C LYS A 187 -16.24 -17.42 -2.20
N GLU A 188 -16.50 -18.29 -3.18
CA GLU A 188 -16.30 -19.73 -3.00
C GLU A 188 -14.82 -20.04 -2.73
N VAL A 189 -14.56 -20.83 -1.69
CA VAL A 189 -13.20 -21.24 -1.28
C VAL A 189 -13.03 -22.76 -1.27
N THR A 190 -14.05 -23.51 -1.67
CA THR A 190 -13.95 -24.94 -1.93
C THR A 190 -13.53 -25.20 -3.37
N GLY A 191 -12.88 -26.34 -3.62
CA GLY A 191 -12.38 -26.71 -4.93
C GLY A 191 -11.00 -26.11 -5.26
N PRO A 192 -10.40 -26.50 -6.39
CA PRO A 192 -9.08 -26.02 -6.77
C PRO A 192 -9.10 -24.52 -7.12
N SER A 193 -7.92 -23.91 -7.10
CA SER A 193 -7.68 -22.62 -7.74
C SER A 193 -8.28 -22.57 -9.15
N THR A 194 -8.77 -21.39 -9.53
CA THR A 194 -9.21 -21.10 -10.91
C THR A 194 -8.03 -20.79 -11.81
N LEU A 195 -6.84 -20.54 -11.25
CA LEU A 195 -5.61 -20.31 -11.97
C LEU A 195 -4.94 -21.64 -12.28
N SER A 196 -4.39 -21.74 -13.49
CA SER A 196 -3.52 -22.86 -13.86
C SER A 196 -2.23 -22.85 -13.04
N ALA A 197 -1.54 -24.00 -12.98
CA ALA A 197 -0.24 -24.08 -12.33
C ALA A 197 0.80 -23.13 -12.95
N GLU A 198 0.71 -22.90 -14.27
CA GLU A 198 1.58 -21.97 -14.99
C GLU A 198 1.32 -20.51 -14.58
N GLU A 199 0.05 -20.11 -14.46
CA GLU A 199 -0.33 -18.78 -13.98
C GLU A 199 0.10 -18.55 -12.53
N ARG A 200 -0.09 -19.54 -11.64
CA ARG A 200 0.37 -19.45 -10.25
C ARG A 200 1.89 -19.30 -10.16
N ALA A 201 2.64 -20.11 -10.91
CA ALA A 201 4.10 -20.01 -10.96
C ALA A 201 4.57 -18.65 -11.52
N ARG A 202 3.86 -18.12 -12.53
CA ARG A 202 4.11 -16.79 -13.10
C ARG A 202 3.89 -15.68 -12.06
N ASP A 203 2.77 -15.71 -11.34
CA ASP A 203 2.43 -14.72 -10.33
C ASP A 203 3.40 -14.77 -9.14
N GLN A 204 3.75 -15.98 -8.69
CA GLN A 204 4.73 -16.18 -7.63
C GLN A 204 6.09 -15.58 -8.03
N LYS A 205 6.59 -15.94 -9.23
CA LYS A 205 7.86 -15.41 -9.75
C LYS A 205 7.84 -13.89 -9.86
N SER A 206 6.74 -13.31 -10.34
CA SER A 206 6.57 -11.85 -10.42
C SER A 206 6.72 -11.19 -9.05
N ARG A 207 6.01 -11.73 -8.04
CA ARG A 207 6.05 -11.20 -6.67
C ARG A 207 7.43 -11.34 -6.02
N GLU A 208 8.11 -12.47 -6.21
CA GLU A 208 9.47 -12.69 -5.72
C GLU A 208 10.45 -11.66 -6.29
N LEU A 209 10.37 -11.42 -7.61
CA LEU A 209 11.21 -10.41 -8.27
C LEU A 209 10.93 -9.00 -7.72
N PHE A 210 9.66 -8.64 -7.49
CA PHE A 210 9.30 -7.37 -6.87
C PHE A 210 9.80 -7.23 -5.45
N GLU A 211 9.63 -8.26 -4.62
CA GLU A 211 10.04 -8.24 -3.21
C GLU A 211 11.55 -8.10 -3.07
N GLN A 212 12.32 -8.77 -3.93
CA GLN A 212 13.78 -8.62 -3.97
C GLN A 212 14.20 -7.18 -4.33
N ALA A 213 13.57 -6.58 -5.33
CA ALA A 213 13.86 -5.21 -5.75
C ALA A 213 13.45 -4.18 -4.68
N ASP A 214 12.28 -4.37 -4.07
CA ASP A 214 11.74 -3.54 -2.99
C ASP A 214 12.67 -3.59 -1.76
N THR A 215 13.06 -4.79 -1.32
CA THR A 215 13.96 -5.00 -0.18
C THR A 215 15.34 -4.36 -0.42
N ALA A 216 15.90 -4.53 -1.62
CA ALA A 216 17.21 -3.93 -1.96
C ALA A 216 17.14 -2.39 -1.91
N ARG A 217 16.07 -1.79 -2.45
CA ARG A 217 15.85 -0.34 -2.37
C ARG A 217 15.61 0.14 -0.94
N GLU A 218 14.73 -0.50 -0.17
CA GLU A 218 14.48 -0.10 1.22
C GLU A 218 15.75 -0.18 2.08
N THR A 219 16.58 -1.18 1.85
CA THR A 219 17.91 -1.28 2.47
C THR A 219 18.77 -0.07 2.11
N ALA A 220 18.85 0.29 0.83
CA ALA A 220 19.58 1.48 0.38
C ALA A 220 19.00 2.78 1.00
N TRP A 221 17.68 2.95 1.03
CA TRP A 221 17.03 4.12 1.61
C TRP A 221 17.28 4.28 3.10
N CYS A 222 17.31 3.18 3.86
CA CYS A 222 17.67 3.19 5.28
C CYS A 222 19.10 3.70 5.55
N THR A 223 20.01 3.64 4.56
CA THR A 223 21.37 4.21 4.71
C THR A 223 21.41 5.72 4.53
N LEU A 224 20.37 6.33 3.94
CA LEU A 224 20.34 7.76 3.61
C LEU A 224 19.64 8.61 4.69
N GLY A 225 18.99 7.97 5.66
CA GLY A 225 18.24 8.59 6.75
C GLY A 225 17.15 7.67 7.29
N SER A 226 16.18 8.25 8.02
CA SER A 226 15.05 7.50 8.56
C SER A 226 13.87 7.52 7.60
N LEU A 227 13.41 6.34 7.16
CA LEU A 227 12.18 6.22 6.37
C LEU A 227 10.97 6.68 7.18
N ASP A 228 10.24 7.66 6.66
CA ASP A 228 9.00 8.16 7.25
C ASP A 228 7.82 7.28 6.83
N LYS A 229 7.38 6.43 7.76
CA LYS A 229 6.28 5.48 7.55
C LYS A 229 4.91 6.08 7.85
N GLU A 230 4.85 7.28 8.44
CA GLU A 230 3.59 7.97 8.75
C GLU A 230 3.05 8.73 7.53
N VAL A 231 3.94 9.10 6.60
CA VAL A 231 3.53 9.72 5.34
C VAL A 231 2.93 8.66 4.40
N PHE A 232 1.62 8.74 4.21
CA PHE A 232 0.94 7.99 3.17
C PHE A 232 1.24 8.60 1.79
N MET A 233 2.16 7.98 1.06
CA MET A 233 2.45 8.35 -0.32
C MET A 233 1.42 7.72 -1.27
N PRO A 234 0.97 8.44 -2.30
CA PRO A 234 0.05 7.87 -3.28
C PRO A 234 0.71 6.66 -3.96
N ILE A 235 -0.12 5.73 -4.42
CA ILE A 235 0.28 4.65 -5.30
C ILE A 235 -0.53 4.83 -6.58
N ALA A 236 0.15 4.93 -7.72
CA ALA A 236 -0.50 5.04 -9.02
C ALA A 236 -0.08 3.87 -9.91
N MET A 237 -1.03 3.33 -10.67
CA MET A 237 -0.71 2.38 -11.74
C MET A 237 -0.23 3.18 -12.96
N SER A 238 0.88 2.77 -13.57
CA SER A 238 1.46 3.46 -14.73
C SER A 238 2.12 2.46 -15.66
N GLY A 239 1.60 2.32 -16.89
CA GLY A 239 2.18 1.42 -17.89
C GLY A 239 3.59 1.82 -18.35
N SER A 240 4.03 3.03 -18.05
CA SER A 240 5.35 3.55 -18.46
C SER A 240 6.48 3.11 -17.51
N TRP A 241 6.16 2.71 -16.28
CA TRP A 241 7.15 2.24 -15.31
C TRP A 241 7.33 0.72 -15.42
N PRO A 242 8.53 0.15 -15.20
CA PRO A 242 8.78 -1.29 -15.43
C PRO A 242 7.86 -2.22 -14.66
N GLY A 243 7.54 -1.84 -13.41
CA GLY A 243 6.66 -2.59 -12.51
C GLY A 243 5.17 -2.26 -12.64
N HIS A 244 4.80 -1.46 -13.63
CA HIS A 244 3.45 -0.89 -13.83
C HIS A 244 2.90 -0.10 -12.64
N ARG A 245 3.76 0.33 -11.72
CA ARG A 245 3.41 1.06 -10.49
C ARG A 245 4.37 2.21 -10.24
N GLN A 246 3.82 3.32 -9.76
CA GLN A 246 4.56 4.48 -9.30
C GLN A 246 4.46 4.54 -7.78
N LEU A 247 5.62 4.54 -7.14
CA LEU A 247 5.76 4.60 -5.69
C LEU A 247 6.86 5.60 -5.35
N TRP A 248 6.74 6.14 -4.15
CA TRP A 248 7.71 7.07 -3.58
C TRP A 248 8.01 6.68 -2.14
N ARG A 249 9.19 7.09 -1.67
CA ARG A 249 9.55 7.02 -0.25
C ARG A 249 10.03 8.39 0.23
N VAL A 250 9.71 8.68 1.49
CA VAL A 250 10.14 9.88 2.19
C VAL A 250 11.18 9.47 3.23
N ILE A 251 12.33 10.12 3.18
CA ILE A 251 13.47 9.87 4.06
C ILE A 251 13.75 11.17 4.81
N ARG A 252 13.64 11.12 6.15
CA ARG A 252 14.03 12.22 7.03
C ARG A 252 15.54 12.19 7.23
N ARG A 253 16.19 13.31 6.97
CA ARG A 253 17.65 13.48 7.06
C ARG A 253 18.01 14.49 8.14
N GLU A 254 19.30 14.58 8.43
CA GLU A 254 19.87 15.57 9.33
C GLU A 254 19.53 17.01 8.90
N ALA A 255 19.70 17.96 9.83
CA ALA A 255 19.45 19.40 9.60
C ALA A 255 18.04 19.71 9.08
N GLU A 256 17.04 18.94 9.51
CA GLU A 256 15.64 19.08 9.13
C GLU A 256 15.47 19.09 7.60
N ARG A 257 16.12 18.15 6.91
CA ARG A 257 15.96 17.96 5.47
C ARG A 257 15.08 16.75 5.19
N THR A 258 14.37 16.81 4.07
CA THR A 258 13.51 15.73 3.61
C THR A 258 13.92 15.33 2.21
N LEU A 259 14.27 14.06 2.04
CA LEU A 259 14.62 13.46 0.76
C LEU A 259 13.44 12.63 0.26
N LEU A 260 12.97 12.93 -0.94
CA LEU A 260 12.00 12.11 -1.66
C LEU A 260 12.74 11.30 -2.70
N VAL A 261 12.43 10.01 -2.77
CA VAL A 261 12.97 9.12 -3.79
C VAL A 261 11.85 8.42 -4.54
N THR A 262 12.04 8.19 -5.84
CA THR A 262 11.23 7.22 -6.58
C THR A 262 11.52 5.81 -6.06
N HIS A 263 10.52 4.94 -6.12
CA HIS A 263 10.62 3.58 -5.62
C HIS A 263 10.00 2.60 -6.63
N GLY A 264 10.59 2.49 -7.81
CA GLY A 264 10.04 1.60 -8.83
C GLY A 264 10.52 1.85 -10.26
N LEU A 265 11.29 2.90 -10.52
CA LEU A 265 11.94 3.06 -11.83
C LEU A 265 12.96 1.93 -12.08
N SER A 266 13.47 1.34 -11.00
CA SER A 266 14.34 0.16 -11.01
C SER A 266 13.61 -1.17 -10.78
N ASP A 267 12.27 -1.20 -10.81
CA ASP A 267 11.54 -2.47 -10.74
C ASP A 267 11.87 -3.39 -11.93
N PRO A 268 11.82 -4.71 -11.76
CA PRO A 268 11.92 -5.64 -12.88
C PRO A 268 10.74 -5.45 -13.84
N PHE A 269 10.98 -5.68 -15.14
CA PHE A 269 9.91 -5.59 -16.14
C PHE A 269 8.90 -6.73 -15.95
N ILE A 270 7.69 -6.39 -15.53
CA ILE A 270 6.64 -7.37 -15.18
C ILE A 270 6.20 -8.23 -16.38
N GLU A 271 6.35 -7.69 -17.59
CA GLU A 271 6.01 -8.37 -18.85
C GLU A 271 6.97 -9.52 -19.17
N ARG A 272 8.26 -9.35 -18.82
CA ARG A 272 9.33 -10.31 -19.14
C ARG A 272 9.54 -11.36 -18.04
N LEU A 273 9.25 -11.01 -16.79
CA LEU A 273 9.47 -11.87 -15.62
C LEU A 273 10.91 -12.38 -15.52
N GLU A 274 11.85 -11.51 -15.84
CA GLU A 274 13.28 -11.77 -15.75
C GLU A 274 13.90 -10.87 -14.67
N PRO A 275 14.86 -11.41 -13.88
CA PRO A 275 15.69 -10.59 -13.01
C PRO A 275 16.31 -9.42 -13.78
N SER A 276 16.01 -8.20 -13.34
CA SER A 276 16.55 -6.98 -13.95
C SER A 276 16.43 -5.80 -12.99
N VAL A 277 17.22 -4.77 -13.25
CA VAL A 277 17.16 -3.47 -12.55
C VAL A 277 16.19 -2.48 -13.20
N GLY A 278 15.25 -2.96 -14.03
CA GLY A 278 14.34 -2.08 -14.78
C GLY A 278 15.09 -1.08 -15.65
N PHE A 279 14.82 0.21 -15.41
CA PHE A 279 15.55 1.30 -16.06
C PHE A 279 16.98 1.50 -15.54
N GLY A 280 17.34 0.88 -14.42
CA GLY A 280 18.67 0.95 -13.81
C GLY A 280 18.95 2.27 -13.11
N LEU A 281 17.89 3.00 -12.72
CA LEU A 281 18.01 4.24 -11.98
C LEU A 281 16.86 4.47 -11.00
N GLU A 282 17.08 5.33 -10.02
CA GLU A 282 16.06 5.99 -9.21
C GLU A 282 16.37 7.49 -9.13
N LEU A 283 15.36 8.32 -8.89
CA LEU A 283 15.47 9.77 -8.78
C LEU A 283 15.37 10.22 -7.32
N ALA A 284 16.13 11.24 -6.94
CA ALA A 284 16.23 11.75 -5.58
C ALA A 284 16.10 13.28 -5.53
N LEU A 285 15.04 13.80 -4.89
CA LEU A 285 14.81 15.24 -4.68
C LEU A 285 14.89 15.56 -3.19
N GLU A 286 15.86 16.37 -2.79
CA GLU A 286 16.00 16.83 -1.41
C GLU A 286 15.50 18.26 -1.24
N VAL A 287 14.75 18.50 -0.16
CA VAL A 287 14.19 19.80 0.20
C VAL A 287 14.41 20.10 1.68
N ASP A 288 14.26 21.36 2.07
CA ASP A 288 14.16 21.73 3.49
C ASP A 288 12.82 21.26 4.09
N ALA A 289 12.76 21.05 5.41
CA ALA A 289 11.55 20.59 6.12
C ALA A 289 10.37 21.58 6.08
N GLY A 290 10.48 22.73 5.39
CA GLY A 290 9.43 23.73 5.31
C GLY A 290 8.15 23.28 4.58
N VAL A 291 8.09 22.05 4.07
CA VAL A 291 6.96 21.50 3.32
C VAL A 291 5.94 20.86 4.26
N LYS A 292 4.86 21.59 4.56
CA LYS A 292 3.79 21.17 5.50
C LYS A 292 3.15 19.80 5.18
N ASP A 293 2.87 19.54 3.92
CA ASP A 293 2.32 18.25 3.45
C ASP A 293 3.15 17.79 2.25
N ILE A 294 4.04 16.83 2.49
CA ILE A 294 4.95 16.32 1.47
C ILE A 294 4.22 15.48 0.41
N SER A 295 3.10 14.83 0.78
CA SER A 295 2.29 13.94 -0.06
C SER A 295 1.45 14.71 -1.09
N LYS A 296 1.21 16.01 -0.85
CA LYS A 296 0.50 16.93 -1.76
C LYS A 296 1.35 18.14 -2.12
N GLY A 297 2.61 18.13 -1.71
CA GLY A 297 3.53 19.25 -1.84
C GLY A 297 4.12 19.35 -3.24
N TRP A 298 4.69 20.51 -3.52
CA TRP A 298 5.44 20.72 -4.74
C TRP A 298 6.61 19.74 -4.97
N PRO A 299 7.32 19.21 -3.95
CA PRO A 299 8.43 18.31 -4.21
C PRO A 299 7.96 17.02 -4.87
N LEU A 300 6.89 16.41 -4.35
CA LEU A 300 6.31 15.21 -4.97
C LEU A 300 5.79 15.52 -6.38
N LEU A 301 5.08 16.63 -6.56
CA LEU A 301 4.56 17.02 -7.88
C LEU A 301 5.68 17.22 -8.92
N LEU A 302 6.78 17.85 -8.53
CA LEU A 302 7.93 18.04 -9.41
C LEU A 302 8.60 16.69 -9.71
N LEU A 303 8.90 15.90 -8.68
CA LEU A 303 9.55 14.61 -8.83
C LEU A 303 8.72 13.65 -9.69
N ASN A 304 7.40 13.63 -9.53
CA ASN A 304 6.48 12.87 -10.35
C ASN A 304 6.62 13.22 -11.84
N ARG A 305 6.57 14.52 -12.18
CA ARG A 305 6.68 14.96 -13.58
C ARG A 305 8.03 14.61 -14.19
N VAL A 306 9.11 14.76 -13.44
CA VAL A 306 10.45 14.37 -13.91
C VAL A 306 10.50 12.85 -14.11
N ALA A 307 9.93 12.08 -13.20
CA ALA A 307 9.89 10.62 -13.31
C ALA A 307 9.04 10.14 -14.49
N ASP A 308 7.93 10.82 -14.79
CA ASP A 308 7.09 10.53 -15.97
C ASP A 308 7.90 10.75 -17.25
N GLU A 309 8.60 11.88 -17.39
CA GLU A 309 9.45 12.14 -18.56
C GLU A 309 10.56 11.09 -18.74
N VAL A 310 11.20 10.67 -17.64
CA VAL A 310 12.24 9.63 -17.65
C VAL A 310 11.67 8.24 -17.99
N ALA A 311 10.45 7.95 -17.56
CA ALA A 311 9.80 6.67 -17.82
C ALA A 311 9.31 6.57 -19.27
N GLU A 312 8.62 7.62 -19.76
CA GLU A 312 7.97 7.64 -21.08
C GLU A 312 8.96 7.78 -22.23
N HIS A 313 10.09 8.47 -22.03
CA HIS A 313 11.00 8.82 -23.09
C HIS A 313 12.37 8.16 -22.94
N GLU A 314 12.64 7.11 -23.72
CA GLU A 314 13.91 6.39 -23.69
C GLU A 314 15.13 7.30 -23.93
N HIS A 315 15.04 8.21 -24.90
CA HIS A 315 16.13 9.14 -25.20
C HIS A 315 16.45 10.07 -24.01
N VAL A 316 15.45 10.46 -23.21
CA VAL A 316 15.64 11.24 -21.97
C VAL A 316 16.34 10.37 -20.94
N ARG A 317 15.84 9.15 -20.72
CA ARG A 317 16.41 8.21 -19.76
C ARG A 317 17.89 7.92 -20.02
N GLU A 318 18.26 7.63 -21.27
CA GLU A 318 19.66 7.34 -21.61
C GLU A 318 20.57 8.55 -21.39
N ARG A 319 20.08 9.77 -21.66
CA ARG A 319 20.81 11.02 -21.36
C ARG A 319 21.00 11.22 -19.85
N VAL A 320 19.98 10.95 -19.05
CA VAL A 320 20.05 11.00 -17.58
C VAL A 320 21.03 9.96 -17.03
N LYS A 321 21.08 8.77 -17.63
CA LYS A 321 22.07 7.73 -17.27
C LYS A 321 23.49 8.12 -17.66
N ALA A 322 23.68 8.82 -18.76
CA ALA A 322 25.00 9.25 -19.23
C ALA A 322 25.70 10.27 -18.29
N GLY A 323 24.95 11.12 -17.58
CA GLY A 323 25.56 12.11 -16.69
C GLY A 323 24.67 13.29 -16.36
N LEU A 324 25.27 14.47 -16.34
CA LEU A 324 24.57 15.73 -16.09
C LEU A 324 23.59 16.02 -17.23
N PHE A 325 22.34 16.31 -16.87
CA PHE A 325 21.28 16.56 -17.85
C PHE A 325 20.30 17.60 -17.31
N SER A 326 19.74 18.43 -18.17
CA SER A 326 18.69 19.37 -17.79
C SER A 326 17.44 19.16 -18.63
N MET A 327 16.29 19.38 -18.01
CA MET A 327 14.99 19.32 -18.69
C MET A 327 14.04 20.32 -18.06
N GLU A 328 12.95 20.60 -18.77
CA GLU A 328 11.84 21.40 -18.29
C GLU A 328 10.58 20.55 -18.21
N VAL A 329 9.81 20.70 -17.15
CA VAL A 329 8.48 20.09 -17.00
C VAL A 329 7.41 21.17 -16.89
N SER A 330 6.13 20.79 -16.93
CA SER A 330 5.04 21.74 -16.67
C SER A 330 5.19 22.39 -15.29
N GLY A 331 4.99 23.71 -15.21
CA GLY A 331 4.98 24.49 -13.97
C GLY A 331 3.63 24.55 -13.27
N LYS A 332 2.56 23.95 -13.84
CA LYS A 332 1.20 24.04 -13.29
C LYS A 332 1.14 23.50 -11.84
N GLY A 333 0.71 24.32 -10.89
CA GLY A 333 0.63 23.92 -9.47
C GLY A 333 1.97 23.89 -8.72
N LEU A 334 3.08 24.23 -9.37
CA LEU A 334 4.37 24.42 -8.71
C LEU A 334 4.53 25.87 -8.18
N PRO A 335 5.41 26.11 -7.21
CA PRO A 335 5.62 27.43 -6.61
C PRO A 335 6.06 28.46 -7.65
N ARG A 336 5.42 29.63 -7.64
CA ARG A 336 5.72 30.73 -8.59
C ARG A 336 7.19 31.13 -8.65
N SER A 337 7.94 30.95 -7.56
CA SER A 337 9.38 31.25 -7.52
C SER A 337 10.23 30.34 -8.41
N LEU A 338 9.72 29.17 -8.81
CA LEU A 338 10.39 28.23 -9.71
C LEU A 338 9.86 28.31 -11.15
N VAL A 339 8.68 28.92 -11.35
CA VAL A 339 7.95 28.87 -12.61
C VAL A 339 8.38 30.03 -13.51
N THR A 340 8.75 29.73 -14.75
CA THR A 340 9.10 30.72 -15.79
C THR A 340 7.87 31.47 -16.30
N GLU A 341 8.07 32.50 -17.12
CA GLU A 341 6.97 33.23 -17.76
C GLU A 341 6.15 32.33 -18.71
N GLU A 342 6.78 31.34 -19.33
CA GLU A 342 6.16 30.32 -20.18
C GLU A 342 5.45 29.22 -19.37
N GLY A 343 5.44 29.32 -18.03
CA GLY A 343 4.77 28.35 -17.17
C GLY A 343 5.52 27.02 -17.05
N ARG A 344 6.86 27.02 -17.20
CA ARG A 344 7.71 25.83 -17.08
C ARG A 344 8.53 25.85 -15.80
N VAL A 345 9.02 24.69 -15.38
CA VAL A 345 10.01 24.56 -14.29
C VAL A 345 11.16 23.71 -14.80
N ALA A 346 12.38 24.22 -14.64
CA ALA A 346 13.59 23.51 -15.02
C ALA A 346 14.21 22.73 -13.85
N VAL A 347 14.80 21.58 -14.19
CA VAL A 347 15.60 20.79 -13.26
C VAL A 347 16.96 20.48 -13.86
N LEU A 348 17.96 20.39 -12.99
CA LEU A 348 19.27 19.82 -13.29
C LEU A 348 19.36 18.45 -12.61
N LEU A 349 19.73 17.44 -13.40
CA LEU A 349 19.74 16.03 -13.02
C LEU A 349 21.16 15.50 -12.97
N GLY A 350 21.47 14.70 -11.95
CA GLY A 350 22.76 14.01 -11.86
C GLY A 350 23.91 14.89 -11.37
N VAL A 351 23.62 15.95 -10.62
CA VAL A 351 24.66 16.71 -9.89
C VAL A 351 25.26 15.80 -8.81
N ALA A 352 26.57 15.62 -8.84
CA ALA A 352 27.28 14.79 -7.86
C ALA A 352 27.03 15.32 -6.44
N SER A 353 26.64 14.44 -5.52
CA SER A 353 26.37 14.77 -4.12
C SER A 353 27.46 14.22 -3.21
N ARG A 354 27.87 15.01 -2.21
CA ARG A 354 28.77 14.52 -1.16
C ARG A 354 28.05 13.66 -0.11
N SER A 355 26.73 13.76 -0.06
CA SER A 355 25.88 13.16 0.98
C SER A 355 24.98 12.03 0.48
N LEU A 356 24.93 11.81 -0.83
CA LEU A 356 24.17 10.72 -1.46
C LEU A 356 25.12 9.89 -2.33
N PRO A 357 25.00 8.55 -2.32
CA PRO A 357 25.77 7.72 -3.22
C PRO A 357 25.34 7.93 -4.67
N SER A 358 26.23 7.69 -5.64
CA SER A 358 25.88 7.73 -7.07
C SER A 358 25.18 6.46 -7.54
N HIS A 359 25.38 5.34 -6.83
CA HIS A 359 24.80 4.03 -7.14
C HIS A 359 24.53 3.25 -5.85
N PHE A 360 23.63 2.29 -5.93
CA PHE A 360 23.47 1.25 -4.91
C PHE A 360 23.28 -0.11 -5.58
N SER A 361 23.73 -1.16 -4.88
CA SER A 361 23.68 -2.52 -5.38
C SER A 361 22.32 -3.16 -5.13
N THR A 362 21.85 -3.93 -6.11
CA THR A 362 20.74 -4.86 -5.96
C THR A 362 21.20 -6.27 -6.33
N PRO A 363 20.45 -7.33 -6.00
CA PRO A 363 20.76 -8.69 -6.45
C PRO A 363 20.91 -8.84 -7.98
N HIS A 364 20.31 -7.92 -8.75
CA HIS A 364 20.21 -8.01 -10.22
C HIS A 364 21.08 -6.99 -10.95
N GLY A 365 21.88 -6.20 -10.23
CA GLY A 365 22.80 -5.20 -10.79
C GLY A 365 22.83 -3.88 -10.01
N GLU A 366 23.64 -2.95 -10.52
CA GLU A 366 23.76 -1.59 -9.98
C GLU A 366 22.61 -0.70 -10.44
N VAL A 367 22.07 0.09 -9.51
CA VAL A 367 21.06 1.11 -9.78
C VAL A 367 21.68 2.48 -9.54
N LYS A 368 21.62 3.36 -10.54
CA LYS A 368 22.12 4.74 -10.44
C LYS A 368 21.14 5.60 -9.64
N LEU A 369 21.61 6.31 -8.62
CA LEU A 369 20.83 7.31 -7.91
C LEU A 369 21.07 8.68 -8.54
N VAL A 370 20.04 9.24 -9.17
CA VAL A 370 20.11 10.51 -9.90
C VAL A 370 19.49 11.61 -9.05
N THR A 371 20.28 12.60 -8.68
CA THR A 371 19.80 13.78 -7.96
C THR A 371 18.94 14.65 -8.87
N VAL A 372 17.91 15.27 -8.30
CA VAL A 372 17.01 16.24 -8.95
C VAL A 372 17.16 17.58 -8.25
N LYS A 373 17.66 18.59 -8.96
CA LYS A 373 17.84 19.96 -8.46
C LYS A 373 16.90 20.91 -9.19
N ALA A 374 15.95 21.53 -8.48
CA ALA A 374 15.10 22.57 -9.06
C ALA A 374 15.90 23.86 -9.32
N LEU A 375 15.78 24.39 -10.53
CA LEU A 375 16.43 25.62 -10.95
C LEU A 375 15.49 26.82 -10.79
N LEU A 376 16.06 27.97 -10.44
CA LEU A 376 15.37 29.26 -10.52
C LEU A 376 15.30 29.70 -11.99
N PRO A 377 14.31 30.52 -12.39
CA PRO A 377 14.21 31.02 -13.77
C PRO A 377 15.50 31.68 -14.30
N SER A 378 16.23 32.40 -13.46
CA SER A 378 17.52 33.02 -13.83
C SER A 378 18.63 32.00 -14.10
N GLU A 379 18.61 30.85 -13.42
CA GLU A 379 19.57 29.76 -13.65
C GLU A 379 19.23 28.99 -14.92
N LEU A 380 17.94 28.82 -15.22
CA LEU A 380 17.52 28.32 -16.53
C LEU A 380 17.96 29.26 -17.66
N ALA A 381 17.76 30.57 -17.50
CA ALA A 381 18.21 31.54 -18.49
C ALA A 381 19.72 31.43 -18.77
N TYR A 382 20.53 31.32 -17.71
CA TYR A 382 21.98 31.09 -17.83
C TYR A 382 22.29 29.76 -18.54
N LEU A 383 21.58 28.69 -18.21
CA LEU A 383 21.73 27.38 -18.84
C LEU A 383 21.41 27.43 -20.33
N LEU A 384 20.33 28.09 -20.74
CA LEU A 384 19.92 28.20 -22.13
C LEU A 384 20.92 29.02 -22.97
N GLU A 385 21.55 30.03 -22.36
CA GLU A 385 22.59 30.85 -23.00
C GLU A 385 23.90 30.05 -23.22
N HIS A 386 24.26 29.17 -22.28
CA HIS A 386 25.59 28.52 -22.26
C HIS A 386 25.55 27.01 -22.57
N GLY A 387 24.39 26.40 -22.75
CA GLY A 387 24.23 24.99 -23.09
C GLY A 387 24.90 24.03 -22.09
N ALA A 388 25.72 23.11 -22.60
CA ALA A 388 26.40 22.09 -21.79
C ALA A 388 27.41 22.69 -20.80
N ASP A 389 28.12 23.76 -21.19
CA ASP A 389 29.03 24.48 -20.30
C ASP A 389 28.24 25.15 -19.16
N GLY A 390 27.03 25.63 -19.47
CA GLY A 390 26.08 26.15 -18.48
C GLY A 390 25.67 25.11 -17.45
N GLN A 391 25.37 23.88 -17.88
CA GLN A 391 25.07 22.76 -16.96
C GLN A 391 26.24 22.51 -16.02
N ALA A 392 27.45 22.32 -16.56
CA ALA A 392 28.66 22.02 -15.78
C ALA A 392 28.98 23.14 -14.78
N GLU A 393 28.83 24.40 -15.19
CA GLU A 393 29.07 25.54 -14.34
C GLU A 393 28.04 25.66 -13.21
N LEU A 394 26.75 25.47 -13.50
CA LEU A 394 25.71 25.43 -12.45
C LEU A 394 26.00 24.30 -11.44
N ALA A 395 26.35 23.11 -11.91
CA ALA A 395 26.71 21.99 -11.05
C ALA A 395 27.91 22.32 -10.14
N ARG A 396 28.96 22.96 -10.70
CA ARG A 396 30.13 23.41 -9.94
C ARG A 396 29.72 24.41 -8.85
N ARG A 397 28.93 25.43 -9.19
CA ARG A 397 28.53 26.47 -8.23
C ARG A 397 27.61 25.93 -7.13
N PHE A 398 26.71 25.01 -7.43
CA PHE A 398 25.91 24.33 -6.40
C PHE A 398 26.76 23.49 -5.45
N ALA A 399 27.81 22.84 -5.98
CA ALA A 399 28.76 22.12 -5.15
C ALA A 399 29.60 23.04 -4.26
N GLU A 400 29.99 24.22 -4.74
CA GLU A 400 30.70 25.23 -3.96
C GLU A 400 29.84 25.83 -2.84
N SER A 401 28.53 25.97 -3.08
CA SER A 401 27.60 26.44 -2.05
C SER A 401 27.21 25.37 -1.02
N GLY A 402 27.63 24.12 -1.20
CA GLY A 402 27.21 22.99 -0.36
C GLY A 402 25.72 22.63 -0.50
N GLU A 403 25.11 23.02 -1.61
CA GLU A 403 23.70 22.74 -1.94
C GLU A 403 23.62 21.99 -3.28
N GLU A 404 24.41 20.93 -3.46
CA GLU A 404 24.54 20.20 -4.74
C GLU A 404 23.18 19.81 -5.34
N HIS A 405 22.29 19.29 -4.49
CA HIS A 405 20.99 18.72 -4.86
C HIS A 405 19.83 19.26 -4.00
N LEU A 406 20.14 20.05 -2.95
CA LEU A 406 19.13 20.63 -2.06
C LEU A 406 18.32 21.71 -2.79
N SER A 407 17.01 21.51 -2.92
CA SER A 407 16.12 22.43 -3.61
C SER A 407 15.35 23.30 -2.60
N ARG A 408 15.61 24.62 -2.63
CA ARG A 408 14.95 25.62 -1.78
C ARG A 408 14.16 26.62 -2.62
N LEU A 409 12.97 26.98 -2.14
CA LEU A 409 12.14 28.01 -2.78
C LEU A 409 12.68 29.43 -2.55
N ARG A 410 13.36 29.66 -1.41
CA ARG A 410 13.89 30.96 -1.01
C ARG A 410 15.41 30.88 -0.90
N ARG A 411 16.09 31.11 -2.02
CA ARG A 411 17.55 31.21 -2.11
C ARG A 411 17.94 32.24 -3.16
N LYS A 412 19.18 32.71 -3.11
CA LYS A 412 19.74 33.48 -4.23
C LYS A 412 20.10 32.51 -5.37
N PRO A 413 19.99 32.94 -6.65
CA PRO A 413 20.59 32.22 -7.76
C PRO A 413 22.09 32.04 -7.54
N VAL A 414 22.66 30.96 -8.07
CA VAL A 414 24.12 30.76 -8.06
C VAL A 414 24.83 31.47 -9.22
N VAL A 415 24.06 32.05 -10.15
CA VAL A 415 24.55 32.79 -11.32
C VAL A 415 24.27 34.27 -11.27
#